data_AF-A0A365ZWN3-F1
#
_entry.id   AF-A0A365ZWN3-F1
#
_cell.length_a   1.000
_cell.length_b   1.000
_cell.length_c   1.000
_cell.angle_alpha   90.00
_cell.angle_beta   90.00
_cell.angle_gamma   90.00
#
_symmetry.space_group_name_H-M   'P 1'
#
loop_
_entity.id
_entity.type
_entity.pdbx_description
1 polymer ?
#
loop_
_entity_poly.entity_id
_entity_poly.type
_entity_poly.pdbx_seq_one_letter_code
_entity_poly.pdbx_strand_id
1 'polypeptide(L)'
;MPFTAAQSIMAANRPGRPGADGVLVADELLTPGAPPIPCPAAVLLAGELRRRGVPPVRGRLRADSAPGRGDNGLTLCAVLPGRDGPSGLGLAAAGQDDGVPPDVVTAAGSAMASCLSAAGPRTVLLASPRSFCAGVERAIEIVERVLDQRGAPVYVRKQIVHNSHVVRGLEQRGAVFVDELDAVPDGATVVFSAHGVSPAVHAQAAHKGLDVIDATCPLVTKVHAEARRFAARGDTVVLIGHEGHEEVEGTLGEAPARTVLVQNADEVAGLEVEDPERVSYLTQTTLAVDETAEVVDALRERFPALRGPASDDICYATTNRQHALSAIAGESDLVLVVGSGNSSNSARLVELARRAGTEAHLVDDAGDIEAGWLAGAGVVGLTAGASAPPRLVSAVIAALGGLGPVTVTEREITRETVHFALPSAVARR
;
A
#
# COMPACT_ATOMS: atom_id res chain seq x y z
N MET A 1 -35.83 1.44 29.72
CA MET A 1 -34.98 0.41 30.36
C MET A 1 -33.64 0.42 29.65
N PRO A 2 -32.50 0.34 30.37
CA PRO A 2 -31.19 0.18 29.73
C PRO A 2 -31.16 -1.14 28.95
N PHE A 3 -30.53 -1.13 27.78
CA PHE A 3 -30.34 -2.33 26.97
C PHE A 3 -29.00 -2.99 27.35
N THR A 4 -28.98 -4.32 27.51
CA THR A 4 -27.76 -5.08 27.84
C THR A 4 -26.73 -5.08 26.70
N ALA A 5 -25.48 -5.46 26.96
CA ALA A 5 -24.45 -5.66 25.91
C ALA A 5 -24.95 -6.63 24.82
N ALA A 6 -25.59 -7.73 25.25
CA ALA A 6 -26.27 -8.68 24.37
C ALA A 6 -27.33 -7.97 23.50
N GLN A 7 -28.15 -7.09 24.06
CA GLN A 7 -29.16 -6.37 23.30
C GLN A 7 -28.60 -5.32 22.33
N SER A 8 -27.45 -4.70 22.64
CA SER A 8 -26.75 -3.82 21.70
C SER A 8 -26.22 -4.61 20.50
N ILE A 9 -25.69 -5.81 20.74
CA ILE A 9 -25.27 -6.76 19.71
C ILE A 9 -26.47 -7.32 18.94
N MET A 10 -27.63 -7.52 19.58
CA MET A 10 -28.86 -7.93 18.91
C MET A 10 -29.53 -6.82 18.08
N ALA A 11 -29.38 -5.54 18.47
CA ALA A 11 -29.95 -4.39 17.79
C ALA A 11 -29.14 -3.93 16.56
N ALA A 12 -27.90 -4.39 16.42
CA ALA A 12 -27.15 -4.33 15.17
C ALA A 12 -27.81 -5.28 14.13
N ASN A 13 -28.84 -4.79 13.44
CA ASN A 13 -29.64 -5.57 12.49
C ASN A 13 -28.80 -6.07 11.26
N ARG A 14 -28.58 -7.40 11.20
CA ARG A 14 -28.10 -8.27 10.06
C ARG A 14 -26.57 -8.37 9.80
N PRO A 15 -26.16 -9.31 8.93
CA PRO A 15 -25.31 -10.48 9.25
C PRO A 15 -23.93 -10.06 9.76
N GLY A 16 -23.66 -10.34 11.03
CA GLY A 16 -22.46 -9.84 11.70
C GLY A 16 -22.56 -9.90 13.22
N ARG A 17 -23.31 -10.87 13.76
CA ARG A 17 -23.16 -11.18 15.18
C ARG A 17 -21.70 -11.63 15.35
N PRO A 18 -20.93 -11.01 16.25
CA PRO A 18 -19.70 -11.64 16.68
C PRO A 18 -20.04 -13.06 17.14
N GLY A 19 -19.21 -14.04 16.77
CA GLY A 19 -19.30 -15.37 17.38
C GLY A 19 -19.07 -15.28 18.90
N ALA A 20 -19.10 -16.42 19.60
CA ALA A 20 -18.85 -16.44 21.05
C ALA A 20 -17.52 -15.75 21.44
N ASP A 21 -16.55 -15.72 20.53
CA ASP A 21 -15.21 -15.16 20.73
C ASP A 21 -14.99 -13.81 20.02
N GLY A 22 -16.03 -13.23 19.40
CA GLY A 22 -15.91 -12.00 18.62
C GLY A 22 -16.26 -10.74 19.40
N VAL A 23 -15.68 -9.61 18.99
CA VAL A 23 -15.94 -8.29 19.60
C VAL A 23 -16.56 -7.35 18.57
N LEU A 24 -17.70 -6.74 18.92
CA LEU A 24 -18.27 -5.63 18.17
C LEU A 24 -17.44 -4.37 18.42
N VAL A 25 -16.97 -3.72 17.36
CA VAL A 25 -16.31 -2.41 17.39
C VAL A 25 -17.26 -1.37 16.81
N ALA A 26 -17.46 -0.28 17.55
CA ALA A 26 -18.43 0.74 17.22
C ALA A 26 -18.02 1.55 15.98
N ASP A 27 -18.87 1.61 14.96
CA ASP A 27 -18.81 2.61 13.88
C ASP A 27 -19.42 3.94 14.30
N GLU A 28 -20.42 3.85 15.16
CA GLU A 28 -21.13 4.97 15.76
C GLU A 28 -21.53 4.56 17.19
N LEU A 29 -21.40 5.49 18.13
CA LEU A 29 -22.02 5.40 19.45
C LEU A 29 -23.41 6.01 19.42
N LEU A 30 -24.39 5.25 19.87
CA LEU A 30 -25.78 5.65 19.97
C LEU A 30 -26.11 5.97 21.43
N THR A 31 -26.54 7.20 21.68
CA THR A 31 -26.99 7.68 22.99
C THR A 31 -28.47 8.11 22.88
N PRO A 32 -29.37 7.68 23.79
CA PRO A 32 -30.77 8.06 23.76
C PRO A 32 -30.96 9.58 23.79
N GLY A 33 -31.78 10.10 22.87
CA GLY A 33 -32.11 11.52 22.80
C GLY A 33 -30.99 12.42 22.27
N ALA A 34 -29.87 11.84 21.78
CA ALA A 34 -28.76 12.57 21.17
C ALA A 34 -28.47 12.04 19.76
N PRO A 35 -27.85 12.86 18.87
CA PRO A 35 -27.38 12.38 17.57
C PRO A 35 -26.29 11.29 17.74
N PRO A 36 -26.18 10.34 16.79
CA PRO A 36 -25.08 9.38 16.77
C PRO A 36 -23.71 10.05 16.78
N ILE A 37 -22.79 9.53 17.58
CA ILE A 37 -21.40 9.99 17.63
C ILE A 37 -20.56 9.08 16.72
N PRO A 38 -19.90 9.60 15.67
CA PRO A 38 -19.09 8.78 14.76
C PRO A 38 -17.82 8.26 15.44
N CYS A 39 -17.38 7.06 15.06
CA CYS A 39 -16.17 6.44 15.61
C CYS A 39 -15.11 6.22 14.51
N PRO A 40 -14.46 7.26 13.99
CA PRO A 40 -13.52 7.08 12.88
C PRO A 40 -12.25 6.30 13.28
N ALA A 41 -11.88 6.27 14.57
CA ALA A 41 -10.81 5.43 15.11
C ALA A 41 -11.19 3.94 15.29
N ALA A 42 -12.40 3.53 14.93
CA ALA A 42 -12.85 2.13 15.00
C ALA A 42 -11.92 1.17 14.26
N VAL A 43 -11.32 1.62 13.15
CA VAL A 43 -10.39 0.81 12.36
C VAL A 43 -9.11 0.48 13.13
N LEU A 44 -8.59 1.42 13.93
CA LEU A 44 -7.42 1.22 14.79
C LEU A 44 -7.74 0.21 15.88
N LEU A 45 -8.89 0.37 16.54
CA LEU A 45 -9.33 -0.54 17.59
C LEU A 45 -9.56 -1.96 17.07
N ALA A 46 -10.15 -2.10 15.88
CA ALA A 46 -10.26 -3.39 15.20
C ALA A 46 -8.87 -3.99 14.89
N GLY A 47 -7.91 -3.17 14.47
CA GLY A 47 -6.51 -3.58 14.28
C GLY A 47 -5.86 -4.13 15.56
N GLU A 48 -5.98 -3.40 16.67
CA GLU A 48 -5.46 -3.81 17.98
C GLU A 48 -6.07 -5.14 18.46
N LEU A 49 -7.36 -5.36 18.21
CA LEU A 49 -8.04 -6.62 18.53
C LEU A 49 -7.50 -7.78 17.68
N ARG A 50 -7.34 -7.60 16.36
CA ARG A 50 -6.78 -8.63 15.47
C ARG A 50 -5.36 -9.03 15.88
N ARG A 51 -4.50 -8.07 16.22
CA ARG A 51 -3.13 -8.33 16.72
C ARG A 51 -3.12 -9.15 18.01
N ARG A 52 -4.21 -9.09 18.79
CA ARG A 52 -4.42 -9.87 20.02
C ARG A 52 -5.21 -11.17 19.81
N GLY A 53 -5.43 -11.57 18.55
CA GLY A 53 -6.14 -12.80 18.22
C GLY A 53 -7.66 -12.73 18.37
N VAL A 54 -8.23 -11.55 18.58
CA VAL A 54 -9.69 -11.37 18.75
C VAL A 54 -10.32 -10.85 17.45
N PRO A 55 -11.25 -11.58 16.83
CA PRO A 55 -11.88 -11.16 15.58
C PRO A 55 -12.87 -10.00 15.82
N PRO A 56 -12.64 -8.81 15.23
CA PRO A 56 -13.56 -7.70 15.35
C PRO A 56 -14.68 -7.77 14.31
N VAL A 57 -15.88 -7.35 14.69
CA VAL A 57 -16.98 -7.05 13.77
C VAL A 57 -17.35 -5.58 13.92
N ARG A 58 -17.55 -4.87 12.81
CA ARG A 58 -17.91 -3.43 12.84
C ARG A 58 -19.43 -3.25 12.86
N GLY A 59 -19.92 -2.28 13.63
CA GLY A 59 -21.33 -1.91 13.62
C GLY A 59 -21.70 -0.84 14.64
N ARG A 60 -22.98 -0.53 14.78
CA ARG A 60 -23.45 0.49 15.74
C ARG A 60 -23.47 -0.05 17.17
N LEU A 61 -23.02 0.75 18.13
CA LEU A 61 -22.99 0.39 19.56
C LEU A 61 -23.80 1.39 20.39
N ARG A 62 -24.61 0.93 21.34
CA ARG A 62 -25.29 1.82 22.29
C ARG A 62 -24.41 2.08 23.51
N ALA A 63 -24.12 3.35 23.78
CA ALA A 63 -23.24 3.76 24.88
C ALA A 63 -23.82 3.44 26.28
N ASP A 64 -25.15 3.36 26.38
CA ASP A 64 -25.90 3.26 27.64
C ASP A 64 -26.10 1.83 28.20
N SER A 65 -25.21 0.88 27.86
CA SER A 65 -25.28 -0.45 28.45
C SER A 65 -24.77 -0.42 29.90
N ALA A 66 -25.62 0.03 30.82
CA ALA A 66 -25.46 -0.29 32.23
C ALA A 66 -25.55 -1.81 32.39
N PRO A 67 -24.65 -2.47 33.14
CA PRO A 67 -24.76 -3.90 33.39
C PRO A 67 -26.10 -4.18 34.06
N GLY A 68 -27.05 -4.73 33.31
CA GLY A 68 -28.30 -5.22 33.86
C GLY A 68 -28.01 -6.36 34.84
N ARG A 69 -28.91 -6.63 35.79
CA ARG A 69 -28.83 -7.86 36.58
C ARG A 69 -28.83 -9.06 35.61
N GLY A 70 -27.72 -9.81 35.55
CA GLY A 70 -27.52 -10.93 34.64
C GLY A 70 -26.83 -10.57 33.30
N ASP A 71 -26.28 -9.36 33.14
CA ASP A 71 -25.53 -9.00 31.95
C ASP A 71 -24.10 -9.56 32.02
N ASN A 72 -23.92 -10.70 31.37
CA ASN A 72 -22.65 -11.44 31.28
C ASN A 72 -21.71 -10.88 30.19
N GLY A 73 -21.90 -9.62 29.77
CA GLY A 73 -21.17 -8.98 28.66
C GLY A 73 -20.19 -7.89 29.11
N LEU A 74 -19.30 -7.50 28.19
CA LEU A 74 -18.37 -6.37 28.33
C LEU A 74 -18.78 -5.27 27.36
N THR A 75 -18.93 -4.03 27.83
CA THR A 75 -19.00 -2.85 26.96
C THR A 75 -17.99 -1.82 27.44
N LEU A 76 -17.16 -1.31 26.54
CA LEU A 76 -16.25 -0.20 26.80
C LEU A 76 -16.53 0.90 25.78
N CYS A 77 -16.78 2.12 26.25
CA CYS A 77 -17.02 3.29 25.41
C CYS A 77 -16.25 4.48 25.95
N ALA A 78 -15.78 5.33 25.04
CA ALA A 78 -15.18 6.63 25.32
C ALA A 78 -15.66 7.64 24.29
N VAL A 79 -15.77 8.89 24.72
CA VAL A 79 -16.05 10.04 23.85
C VAL A 79 -14.88 11.01 24.01
N LEU A 80 -14.20 11.25 22.90
CA LEU A 80 -13.01 12.09 22.80
C LEU A 80 -13.37 13.42 22.12
N PRO A 81 -12.64 14.51 22.40
CA PRO A 81 -12.77 15.74 21.63
C PRO A 81 -12.26 15.50 20.21
N GLY A 82 -13.07 15.80 19.20
CA GLY A 82 -12.66 15.82 17.79
C GLY A 82 -12.62 17.24 17.23
N ARG A 83 -12.14 17.38 15.99
CA ARG A 83 -12.06 18.68 15.30
C ARG A 83 -13.44 19.29 15.03
N ASP A 84 -14.36 18.48 14.54
CA ASP A 84 -15.70 18.91 14.08
C ASP A 84 -16.83 18.51 15.05
N GLY A 85 -16.48 18.10 16.28
CA GLY A 85 -17.41 17.60 17.28
C GLY A 85 -16.84 16.43 18.09
N PRO A 86 -17.64 15.80 18.96
CA PRO A 86 -17.21 14.61 19.70
C PRO A 86 -16.91 13.44 18.75
N SER A 87 -15.88 12.67 19.08
CA SER A 87 -15.51 11.43 18.41
C SER A 87 -15.68 10.26 19.37
N GLY A 88 -16.31 9.18 18.90
CA GLY A 88 -16.53 7.98 19.67
C GLY A 88 -15.40 6.97 19.53
N LEU A 89 -15.21 6.16 20.55
CA LEU A 89 -14.44 4.92 20.50
C LEU A 89 -15.17 3.91 21.36
N GLY A 90 -15.46 2.72 20.83
CA GLY A 90 -16.22 1.76 21.61
C GLY A 90 -16.12 0.34 21.11
N LEU A 91 -16.28 -0.60 22.03
CA LEU A 91 -16.39 -2.01 21.76
C LEU A 91 -17.39 -2.69 22.70
N ALA A 92 -17.92 -3.84 22.28
CA ALA A 92 -18.70 -4.71 23.13
C ALA A 92 -18.48 -6.19 22.79
N ALA A 93 -18.50 -7.03 23.82
CA ALA A 93 -18.51 -8.49 23.71
C ALA A 93 -19.75 -9.03 24.42
N ALA A 94 -20.49 -9.92 23.77
CA ALA A 94 -21.59 -10.64 24.40
C ALA A 94 -21.05 -11.94 25.00
N GLY A 95 -21.28 -12.17 26.29
CA GLY A 95 -21.07 -13.48 26.89
C GLY A 95 -22.19 -14.45 26.49
N GLN A 96 -21.88 -15.75 26.53
CA GLN A 96 -22.91 -16.81 26.59
C GLN A 96 -23.32 -17.05 28.06
N ASP A 97 -23.97 -18.17 28.35
CA ASP A 97 -24.44 -18.54 29.70
C ASP A 97 -23.30 -18.45 30.77
N ASP A 98 -22.05 -18.68 30.36
CA ASP A 98 -20.85 -18.65 31.22
C ASP A 98 -20.08 -17.31 31.25
N GLY A 99 -20.53 -16.27 30.52
CA GLY A 99 -19.81 -14.99 30.43
C GLY A 99 -19.01 -14.78 29.14
N VAL A 100 -18.31 -13.65 29.05
CA VAL A 100 -17.29 -13.38 28.02
C VAL A 100 -16.00 -14.11 28.43
N PRO A 101 -15.32 -14.82 27.50
CA PRO A 101 -14.04 -15.46 27.80
C PRO A 101 -13.00 -14.48 28.41
N PRO A 102 -12.29 -14.84 29.49
CA PRO A 102 -11.37 -13.92 30.20
C PRO A 102 -10.24 -13.35 29.34
N ASP A 103 -9.77 -14.13 28.36
CA ASP A 103 -8.80 -13.72 27.35
C ASP A 103 -9.37 -12.63 26.42
N VAL A 104 -10.62 -12.78 25.97
CA VAL A 104 -11.33 -11.75 25.18
C VAL A 104 -11.53 -10.47 26.01
N VAL A 105 -11.90 -10.58 27.30
CA VAL A 105 -12.00 -9.42 28.20
C VAL A 105 -10.66 -8.70 28.32
N THR A 106 -9.58 -9.44 28.54
CA THR A 106 -8.22 -8.91 28.68
C THR A 106 -7.76 -8.23 27.39
N ALA A 107 -7.95 -8.88 26.24
CA ALA A 107 -7.57 -8.35 24.94
C ALA A 107 -8.36 -7.09 24.59
N ALA A 108 -9.68 -7.08 24.83
CA ALA A 108 -10.54 -5.92 24.58
C ALA A 108 -10.18 -4.74 25.47
N GLY A 109 -9.96 -4.97 26.77
CA GLY A 109 -9.50 -3.93 27.70
C GLY A 109 -8.13 -3.35 27.30
N SER A 110 -7.18 -4.21 26.94
CA SER A 110 -5.85 -3.79 26.47
C SER A 110 -5.89 -3.01 25.15
N ALA A 111 -6.69 -3.45 24.19
CA ALA A 111 -6.87 -2.77 22.91
C ALA A 111 -7.46 -1.36 23.10
N MET A 112 -8.53 -1.27 23.91
CA MET A 112 -9.14 0.02 24.26
C MET A 112 -8.14 0.94 24.98
N ALA A 113 -7.42 0.44 25.98
CA ALA A 113 -6.41 1.21 26.71
C ALA A 113 -5.29 1.72 25.79
N SER A 114 -4.86 0.90 24.83
CA SER A 114 -3.83 1.29 23.84
C SER A 114 -4.31 2.46 22.99
N CYS A 115 -5.51 2.37 22.40
CA CYS A 115 -6.09 3.48 21.64
C CYS A 115 -6.29 4.74 22.48
N LEU A 116 -6.75 4.61 23.74
CA LEU A 116 -6.92 5.75 24.64
C LEU A 116 -5.58 6.40 25.05
N SER A 117 -4.52 5.61 25.20
CA SER A 117 -3.17 6.15 25.47
C SER A 117 -2.63 6.98 24.31
N ALA A 118 -3.10 6.70 23.09
CA ALA A 118 -2.83 7.47 21.90
C ALA A 118 -3.83 8.62 21.70
N ALA A 119 -4.73 8.92 22.63
CA ALA A 119 -5.65 10.04 22.47
C ALA A 119 -4.92 11.38 22.65
N GLY A 120 -5.19 12.35 21.78
CA GLY A 120 -4.58 13.68 21.87
C GLY A 120 -4.59 14.46 20.55
N PRO A 121 -4.38 15.79 20.61
CA PRO A 121 -4.28 16.62 19.42
C PRO A 121 -3.01 16.28 18.63
N ARG A 122 -3.09 16.32 17.29
CA ARG A 122 -1.96 16.05 16.40
C ARG A 122 -1.92 16.97 15.19
N THR A 123 -0.71 17.18 14.68
CA THR A 123 -0.47 17.74 13.36
C THR A 123 -0.08 16.62 12.40
N VAL A 124 -0.72 16.54 11.24
CA VAL A 124 -0.33 15.67 10.14
C VAL A 124 0.40 16.49 9.08
N LEU A 125 1.69 16.22 8.89
CA LEU A 125 2.47 16.77 7.78
C LEU A 125 2.28 15.86 6.58
N LEU A 126 1.54 16.33 5.59
CA LEU A 126 1.13 15.52 4.45
C LEU A 126 2.05 15.79 3.25
N ALA A 127 2.84 14.79 2.85
CA ALA A 127 3.78 14.91 1.74
C ALA A 127 3.04 15.05 0.40
N SER A 128 3.48 15.95 -0.49
CA SER A 128 2.97 16.05 -1.85
C SER A 128 4.11 16.23 -2.86
N PRO A 129 4.20 15.36 -3.91
CA PRO A 129 3.21 14.36 -4.31
C PRO A 129 3.25 13.07 -3.46
N ARG A 130 2.14 12.30 -3.54
CA ARG A 130 1.91 11.00 -2.87
C ARG A 130 0.87 10.19 -3.65
N SER A 131 0.67 8.92 -3.29
CA SER A 131 -0.35 8.05 -3.90
C SER A 131 -0.09 7.77 -5.38
N PHE A 132 -1.11 7.42 -6.17
CA PHE A 132 -1.00 7.02 -7.57
C PHE A 132 -0.10 7.90 -8.45
N CYS A 133 0.72 7.25 -9.28
CA CYS A 133 1.42 7.89 -10.39
C CYS A 133 0.72 7.57 -11.71
N ALA A 134 1.07 8.29 -12.79
CA ALA A 134 0.43 8.12 -14.10
C ALA A 134 0.48 6.68 -14.65
N GLY A 135 1.55 5.92 -14.37
CA GLY A 135 1.68 4.53 -14.80
C GLY A 135 0.69 3.60 -14.09
N VAL A 136 0.51 3.82 -12.78
CA VAL A 136 -0.43 3.06 -11.94
C VAL A 136 -1.88 3.39 -12.31
N GLU A 137 -2.23 4.67 -12.46
CA GLU A 137 -3.58 5.07 -12.88
C GLU A 137 -3.95 4.43 -14.22
N ARG A 138 -3.05 4.51 -15.19
CA ARG A 138 -3.21 3.87 -16.50
C ARG A 138 -3.43 2.36 -16.38
N ALA A 139 -2.61 1.66 -15.59
CA ALA A 139 -2.69 0.21 -15.48
C ALA A 139 -3.99 -0.27 -14.82
N ILE A 140 -4.44 0.42 -13.77
CA ILE A 140 -5.73 0.17 -13.13
C ILE A 140 -6.86 0.41 -14.14
N GLU A 141 -6.87 1.59 -14.78
CA GLU A 141 -7.91 1.95 -15.75
C GLU A 141 -7.99 0.97 -16.92
N ILE A 142 -6.86 0.41 -17.38
CA ILE A 142 -6.84 -0.65 -18.38
C ILE A 142 -7.67 -1.84 -17.91
N VAL A 143 -7.38 -2.41 -16.73
CA VAL A 143 -8.11 -3.59 -16.24
C VAL A 143 -9.60 -3.29 -16.06
N GLU A 144 -9.93 -2.11 -15.51
CA GLU A 144 -11.32 -1.67 -15.36
C GLU A 144 -12.06 -1.60 -16.70
N ARG A 145 -11.43 -1.04 -17.73
CA ARG A 145 -12.03 -0.93 -19.07
C ARG A 145 -12.12 -2.28 -19.77
N VAL A 146 -11.14 -3.16 -19.58
CA VAL A 146 -11.17 -4.53 -20.12
C VAL A 146 -12.36 -5.29 -19.50
N LEU A 147 -12.55 -5.21 -18.18
CA LEU A 147 -13.72 -5.78 -17.50
C LEU A 147 -15.04 -5.21 -18.03
N ASP A 148 -15.12 -3.90 -18.23
CA ASP A 148 -16.34 -3.24 -18.74
C ASP A 148 -16.64 -3.58 -20.21
N GLN A 149 -15.61 -3.86 -21.02
CA GLN A 149 -15.74 -4.12 -22.46
C GLN A 149 -15.91 -5.61 -22.80
N ARG A 150 -15.22 -6.49 -22.07
CA ARG A 150 -15.14 -7.93 -22.36
C ARG A 150 -15.88 -8.81 -21.35
N GLY A 151 -16.24 -8.25 -20.20
CA GLY A 151 -16.85 -9.01 -19.10
C GLY A 151 -15.83 -9.87 -18.34
N ALA A 152 -16.27 -10.46 -17.24
CA ALA A 152 -15.46 -11.37 -16.43
C ALA A 152 -15.49 -12.81 -16.97
N PRO A 153 -14.43 -13.62 -16.77
CA PRO A 153 -13.18 -13.25 -16.09
C PRO A 153 -12.19 -12.52 -17.01
N VAL A 154 -11.42 -11.59 -16.44
CA VAL A 154 -10.23 -11.00 -17.08
C VAL A 154 -9.01 -11.49 -16.33
N TYR A 155 -8.10 -12.19 -17.00
CA TYR A 155 -6.87 -12.66 -16.37
C TYR A 155 -5.85 -11.54 -16.33
N VAL A 156 -5.13 -11.42 -15.23
CA VAL A 156 -4.02 -10.48 -15.10
C VAL A 156 -2.78 -11.28 -14.68
N ARG A 157 -1.72 -11.22 -15.48
CA ARG A 157 -0.46 -11.86 -15.12
C ARG A 157 0.22 -11.03 -14.04
N LYS A 158 0.47 -11.66 -12.89
CA LYS A 158 0.91 -11.04 -11.64
C LYS A 158 -0.04 -9.95 -11.18
N GLN A 159 0.25 -9.30 -10.05
CA GLN A 159 -0.58 -8.17 -9.60
C GLN A 159 -0.43 -7.00 -10.57
N ILE A 160 -1.55 -6.37 -10.97
CA ILE A 160 -1.52 -5.22 -11.90
C ILE A 160 -0.61 -4.09 -11.39
N VAL A 161 -0.63 -3.90 -10.06
CA VAL A 161 0.25 -3.04 -9.26
C VAL A 161 0.40 -3.68 -7.87
N HIS A 162 1.51 -3.42 -7.17
CA HIS A 162 1.72 -3.91 -5.80
C HIS A 162 0.90 -3.11 -4.78
N ASN A 163 -0.41 -3.34 -4.74
CA ASN A 163 -1.29 -2.86 -3.68
C ASN A 163 -2.49 -3.80 -3.44
N SER A 164 -2.57 -4.35 -2.22
CA SER A 164 -3.56 -5.35 -1.82
C SER A 164 -5.02 -4.87 -1.98
N HIS A 165 -5.29 -3.58 -1.70
CA HIS A 165 -6.62 -2.99 -1.83
C HIS A 165 -7.04 -2.77 -3.28
N VAL A 166 -6.10 -2.47 -4.17
CA VAL A 166 -6.36 -2.37 -5.62
C VAL A 166 -6.67 -3.75 -6.18
N VAL A 167 -5.82 -4.74 -5.87
CA VAL A 167 -5.98 -6.13 -6.31
C VAL A 167 -7.35 -6.67 -5.89
N ARG A 168 -7.69 -6.58 -4.58
CA ARG A 168 -8.98 -7.04 -4.07
C ARG A 168 -10.17 -6.33 -4.72
N GLY A 169 -10.04 -5.03 -4.98
CA GLY A 169 -11.10 -4.26 -5.65
C GLY A 169 -11.36 -4.74 -7.08
N LEU A 170 -10.31 -5.12 -7.81
CA LEU A 170 -10.43 -5.65 -9.17
C LEU A 170 -10.91 -7.11 -9.17
N GLU A 171 -10.48 -7.94 -8.20
CA GLU A 171 -10.99 -9.31 -8.02
C GLU A 171 -12.51 -9.31 -7.79
N GLN A 172 -13.00 -8.38 -6.95
CA GLN A 172 -14.44 -8.20 -6.72
C GLN A 172 -15.22 -7.83 -7.98
N ARG A 173 -14.57 -7.24 -8.99
CA ARG A 173 -15.15 -6.95 -10.30
C ARG A 173 -14.99 -8.09 -11.31
N GLY A 174 -14.27 -9.16 -10.97
CA GLY A 174 -14.07 -10.33 -11.82
C GLY A 174 -12.70 -10.43 -12.50
N ALA A 175 -11.70 -9.66 -12.06
CA ALA A 175 -10.32 -9.93 -12.42
C ALA A 175 -9.80 -11.21 -11.73
N VAL A 176 -8.95 -11.98 -12.42
CA VAL A 176 -8.31 -13.18 -11.89
C VAL A 176 -6.80 -13.00 -12.04
N PHE A 177 -6.13 -12.76 -10.92
CA PHE A 177 -4.67 -12.61 -10.89
C PHE A 177 -4.02 -14.00 -10.88
N VAL A 178 -3.05 -14.21 -11.79
CA VAL A 178 -2.33 -15.49 -11.93
C VAL A 178 -0.83 -15.25 -11.92
N ASP A 179 -0.07 -16.18 -11.36
CA ASP A 179 1.40 -16.08 -11.39
C ASP A 179 1.96 -16.30 -12.80
N GLU A 180 1.51 -17.36 -13.48
CA GLU A 180 2.01 -17.76 -14.80
C GLU A 180 0.88 -17.97 -15.81
N LEU A 181 1.22 -17.83 -17.10
CA LEU A 181 0.25 -17.95 -18.19
C LEU A 181 -0.27 -19.38 -18.39
N ASP A 182 0.33 -20.39 -17.76
CA ASP A 182 -0.17 -21.76 -17.79
C ASP A 182 -1.54 -21.89 -17.09
N ALA A 183 -1.81 -21.03 -16.10
CA ALA A 183 -3.10 -20.95 -15.43
C ALA A 183 -4.19 -20.22 -16.25
N VAL A 184 -3.82 -19.61 -17.38
CA VAL A 184 -4.76 -18.89 -18.26
C VAL A 184 -5.29 -19.83 -19.34
N PRO A 185 -6.61 -19.93 -19.55
CA PRO A 185 -7.16 -20.70 -20.67
C PRO A 185 -6.73 -20.14 -22.03
N ASP A 186 -6.48 -21.02 -23.00
CA ASP A 186 -6.15 -20.62 -24.37
C ASP A 186 -7.24 -19.73 -24.97
N GLY A 187 -6.84 -18.72 -25.76
CA GLY A 187 -7.76 -17.73 -26.32
C GLY A 187 -8.37 -16.73 -25.34
N ALA A 188 -8.08 -16.83 -24.03
CA ALA A 188 -8.62 -15.91 -23.04
C ALA A 188 -7.99 -14.50 -23.15
N THR A 189 -8.67 -13.52 -22.55
CA THR A 189 -8.11 -12.17 -22.38
C THR A 189 -7.14 -12.15 -21.21
N VAL A 190 -5.93 -11.64 -21.46
CA VAL A 190 -4.91 -11.43 -20.42
C VAL A 190 -4.40 -10.00 -20.43
N VAL A 191 -4.20 -9.43 -19.24
CA VAL A 191 -3.53 -8.14 -19.05
C VAL A 191 -2.16 -8.38 -18.43
N PHE A 192 -1.10 -7.79 -18.99
CA PHE A 192 0.22 -7.78 -18.36
C PHE A 192 0.34 -6.60 -17.38
N SER A 193 1.01 -6.81 -16.25
CA SER A 193 1.10 -5.83 -15.16
C SER A 193 1.87 -4.56 -15.57
N ALA A 194 1.77 -3.52 -14.73
CA ALA A 194 2.50 -2.27 -14.95
C ALA A 194 4.03 -2.44 -14.93
N HIS A 195 4.53 -3.52 -14.31
CA HIS A 195 5.95 -3.81 -14.11
C HIS A 195 6.64 -4.35 -15.36
N GLY A 196 5.89 -4.70 -16.42
CA GLY A 196 6.46 -5.30 -17.61
C GLY A 196 6.64 -6.81 -17.52
N VAL A 197 6.81 -7.43 -18.69
CA VAL A 197 7.08 -8.86 -18.82
C VAL A 197 8.22 -9.08 -19.81
N SER A 198 8.86 -10.24 -19.74
CA SER A 198 9.93 -10.59 -20.67
C SER A 198 9.39 -10.96 -22.06
N PRO A 199 10.22 -10.87 -23.12
CA PRO A 199 9.87 -11.38 -24.45
C PRO A 199 9.41 -12.85 -24.48
N ALA A 200 9.90 -13.68 -23.55
CA ALA A 200 9.48 -15.08 -23.43
C ALA A 200 8.00 -15.21 -23.03
N VAL A 201 7.53 -14.34 -22.13
CA VAL A 201 6.11 -14.28 -21.73
C VAL A 201 5.23 -13.84 -22.90
N HIS A 202 5.67 -12.87 -23.70
CA HIS A 202 4.97 -12.49 -24.94
C HIS A 202 4.87 -13.67 -25.91
N ALA A 203 5.96 -14.44 -26.10
CA ALA A 203 5.96 -15.60 -26.98
C ALA A 203 5.01 -16.71 -26.48
N GLN A 204 4.97 -16.96 -25.16
CA GLN A 204 4.03 -17.91 -24.55
C GLN A 204 2.57 -17.47 -24.74
N ALA A 205 2.27 -16.19 -24.54
CA ALA A 205 0.92 -15.66 -24.76
C ALA A 205 0.47 -15.79 -26.22
N ALA A 206 1.37 -15.52 -27.17
CA ALA A 206 1.12 -15.72 -28.59
C ALA A 206 0.89 -17.20 -28.94
N HIS A 207 1.68 -18.11 -28.37
CA HIS A 207 1.52 -19.56 -28.56
C HIS A 207 0.14 -20.05 -28.08
N LYS A 208 -0.33 -19.53 -26.94
CA LYS A 208 -1.65 -19.81 -26.37
C LYS A 208 -2.81 -19.06 -27.06
N GLY A 209 -2.52 -18.25 -28.08
CA GLY A 209 -3.51 -17.45 -28.80
C GLY A 209 -4.25 -16.45 -27.92
N LEU A 210 -3.63 -15.96 -26.83
CA LEU A 210 -4.27 -15.06 -25.87
C LEU A 210 -4.54 -13.69 -26.49
N ASP A 211 -5.64 -13.07 -26.08
CA ASP A 211 -5.91 -11.67 -26.37
C ASP A 211 -5.22 -10.79 -25.31
N VAL A 212 -4.02 -10.31 -25.66
CA VAL A 212 -3.12 -9.61 -24.75
C VAL A 212 -3.38 -8.11 -24.77
N ILE A 213 -3.58 -7.53 -23.57
CA ILE A 213 -3.55 -6.09 -23.34
C ILE A 213 -2.36 -5.76 -22.45
N ASP A 214 -1.41 -4.98 -22.97
CA ASP A 214 -0.19 -4.65 -22.25
C ASP A 214 -0.35 -3.37 -21.41
N ALA A 215 -0.40 -3.52 -20.09
CA ALA A 215 -0.49 -2.40 -19.16
C ALA A 215 0.87 -1.91 -18.65
N THR A 216 1.98 -2.42 -19.20
CA THR A 216 3.35 -1.98 -18.86
C THR A 216 3.43 -0.47 -18.85
N CYS A 217 4.03 0.08 -17.80
CA CYS A 217 4.27 1.51 -17.69
C CYS A 217 5.19 1.98 -18.84
N PRO A 218 4.87 3.06 -19.56
CA PRO A 218 5.74 3.56 -20.64
C PRO A 218 7.18 3.86 -20.20
N LEU A 219 7.41 4.19 -18.92
CA LEU A 219 8.76 4.40 -18.38
C LEU A 219 9.51 3.08 -18.16
N VAL A 220 8.82 1.97 -17.91
CA VAL A 220 9.42 0.63 -17.90
C VAL A 220 9.71 0.17 -19.33
N THR A 221 8.80 0.41 -20.27
CA THR A 221 9.02 0.11 -21.70
C THR A 221 10.23 0.84 -22.25
N LYS A 222 10.53 2.07 -21.78
CA LYS A 222 11.77 2.80 -22.09
C LYS A 222 13.00 2.00 -21.65
N VAL A 223 13.05 1.53 -20.41
CA VAL A 223 14.16 0.71 -19.89
C VAL A 223 14.33 -0.58 -20.69
N HIS A 224 13.23 -1.27 -21.02
CA HIS A 224 13.28 -2.46 -21.89
C HIS A 224 13.87 -2.15 -23.27
N ALA A 225 13.49 -1.02 -23.87
CA ALA A 225 14.02 -0.60 -25.16
C ALA A 225 15.51 -0.24 -25.10
N GLU A 226 15.95 0.40 -24.02
CA GLU A 226 17.37 0.70 -23.79
C GLU A 226 18.19 -0.56 -23.54
N ALA A 227 17.67 -1.55 -22.80
CA ALA A 227 18.32 -2.85 -22.60
C ALA A 227 18.62 -3.54 -23.94
N ARG A 228 17.61 -3.64 -24.82
CA ARG A 228 17.79 -4.18 -26.17
C ARG A 228 18.79 -3.37 -27.00
N ARG A 229 18.71 -2.04 -26.94
CA ARG A 229 19.59 -1.14 -27.70
C ARG A 229 21.05 -1.25 -27.27
N PHE A 230 21.32 -1.28 -25.97
CA PHE A 230 22.67 -1.39 -25.42
C PHE A 230 23.27 -2.76 -25.73
N ALA A 231 22.50 -3.83 -25.55
CA ALA A 231 22.93 -5.17 -25.94
C ALA A 231 23.19 -5.29 -27.46
N ALA A 232 22.34 -4.71 -28.31
CA ALA A 232 22.54 -4.70 -29.76
C ALA A 232 23.76 -3.86 -30.19
N ARG A 233 24.10 -2.82 -29.41
CA ARG A 233 25.37 -2.09 -29.57
C ARG A 233 26.57 -2.93 -29.12
N GLY A 234 26.36 -4.09 -28.50
CA GLY A 234 27.39 -5.01 -28.02
C GLY A 234 27.97 -4.62 -26.66
N ASP A 235 27.25 -3.83 -25.88
CA ASP A 235 27.65 -3.48 -24.52
C ASP A 235 27.21 -4.58 -23.54
N THR A 236 27.98 -4.80 -22.47
CA THR A 236 27.45 -5.46 -21.27
C THR A 236 26.55 -4.48 -20.54
N VAL A 237 25.32 -4.89 -20.25
CA VAL A 237 24.31 -4.08 -19.57
C VAL A 237 24.30 -4.45 -18.08
N VAL A 238 24.73 -3.53 -17.22
CA VAL A 238 24.60 -3.68 -15.77
C VAL A 238 23.24 -3.13 -15.35
N LEU A 239 22.31 -4.01 -15.03
CA LEU A 239 21.02 -3.63 -14.47
C LEU A 239 21.16 -3.47 -12.95
N ILE A 240 20.89 -2.28 -12.44
CA ILE A 240 20.81 -2.00 -11.00
C ILE A 240 19.37 -2.24 -10.57
N GLY A 241 19.12 -3.17 -9.65
CA GLY A 241 17.76 -3.52 -9.24
C GLY A 241 17.73 -4.62 -8.18
N HIS A 242 16.54 -4.94 -7.69
CA HIS A 242 16.38 -6.03 -6.71
C HIS A 242 16.07 -7.36 -7.40
N GLU A 243 16.81 -8.41 -7.03
CA GLU A 243 16.56 -9.77 -7.52
C GLU A 243 15.14 -10.23 -7.17
N GLY A 244 14.49 -10.94 -8.10
CA GLY A 244 13.13 -11.45 -7.93
C GLY A 244 12.01 -10.40 -8.06
N HIS A 245 12.34 -9.13 -8.34
CA HIS A 245 11.31 -8.13 -8.65
C HIS A 245 10.83 -8.27 -10.10
N GLU A 246 9.51 -8.25 -10.33
CA GLU A 246 8.90 -8.47 -11.66
C GLU A 246 9.48 -7.56 -12.76
N GLU A 247 9.71 -6.29 -12.45
CA GLU A 247 10.32 -5.31 -13.37
C GLU A 247 11.76 -5.67 -13.76
N VAL A 248 12.51 -6.24 -12.81
CA VAL A 248 13.89 -6.69 -13.03
C VAL A 248 13.88 -7.96 -13.87
N GLU A 249 13.00 -8.93 -13.59
CA GLU A 249 12.83 -10.12 -14.42
C GLU A 249 12.44 -9.78 -15.86
N GLY A 250 11.50 -8.83 -16.04
CA GLY A 250 11.10 -8.31 -17.34
C GLY A 250 12.28 -7.72 -18.11
N THR A 251 13.04 -6.84 -17.47
CA THR A 251 14.20 -6.14 -18.07
C THR A 251 15.35 -7.09 -18.36
N LEU A 252 15.69 -8.02 -17.46
CA LEU A 252 16.71 -9.06 -17.68
C LEU A 252 16.36 -9.91 -18.91
N GLY A 253 15.08 -10.26 -19.06
CA GLY A 253 14.59 -11.06 -20.17
C GLY A 253 14.72 -10.41 -21.56
N GLU A 254 14.91 -9.09 -21.63
CA GLU A 254 15.08 -8.37 -22.90
C GLU A 254 16.43 -8.66 -23.59
N ALA A 255 17.48 -8.92 -22.81
CA ALA A 255 18.82 -9.20 -23.32
C ALA A 255 19.65 -10.11 -22.37
N PRO A 256 19.17 -11.31 -22.03
CA PRO A 256 19.72 -12.13 -20.94
C PRO A 256 21.19 -12.54 -21.14
N ALA A 257 21.67 -12.62 -22.38
CA ALA A 257 23.07 -12.97 -22.68
C ALA A 257 24.05 -11.81 -22.48
N ARG A 258 23.57 -10.58 -22.30
CA ARG A 258 24.37 -9.35 -22.20
C ARG A 258 24.07 -8.56 -20.92
N THR A 259 23.03 -8.92 -20.18
CA THR A 259 22.62 -8.20 -18.98
C THR A 259 23.05 -8.94 -17.72
N VAL A 260 23.67 -8.23 -16.77
CA VAL A 260 24.02 -8.70 -15.43
C VAL A 260 23.32 -7.84 -14.39
N LEU A 261 22.88 -8.44 -13.29
CA LEU A 261 22.20 -7.74 -12.18
C LEU A 261 23.20 -7.36 -11.09
N VAL A 262 23.05 -6.16 -10.54
CA VAL A 262 23.67 -5.75 -9.27
C VAL A 262 22.63 -5.09 -8.37
N GLN A 263 22.73 -5.31 -7.07
CA GLN A 263 21.81 -4.77 -6.07
C GLN A 263 22.43 -3.66 -5.21
N ASN A 264 23.76 -3.62 -5.11
CA ASN A 264 24.50 -2.69 -4.24
C ASN A 264 25.91 -2.41 -4.79
N ALA A 265 26.62 -1.45 -4.16
CA ALA A 265 27.94 -1.03 -4.59
C ALA A 265 29.02 -2.13 -4.37
N ASP A 266 28.87 -2.98 -3.35
CA ASP A 266 29.83 -4.05 -3.06
C ASP A 266 29.88 -5.10 -4.17
N GLU A 267 28.73 -5.41 -4.77
CA GLU A 267 28.62 -6.35 -5.90
C GLU A 267 29.36 -5.84 -7.16
N VAL A 268 29.54 -4.51 -7.30
CA VAL A 268 30.25 -3.92 -8.45
C VAL A 268 31.70 -4.37 -8.49
N ALA A 269 32.36 -4.53 -7.34
CA ALA A 269 33.76 -4.93 -7.26
C ALA A 269 34.02 -6.35 -7.83
N GLY A 270 33.00 -7.21 -7.84
CA GLY A 270 33.05 -8.57 -8.35
C GLY A 270 32.66 -8.71 -9.83
N LEU A 271 32.22 -7.64 -10.49
CA LEU A 271 31.68 -7.74 -11.85
C LEU A 271 32.74 -8.14 -12.89
N GLU A 272 32.50 -9.27 -13.54
CA GLU A 272 33.24 -9.71 -14.73
C GLU A 272 32.47 -9.29 -15.98
N VAL A 273 33.10 -8.48 -16.84
CA VAL A 273 32.53 -8.02 -18.11
C VAL A 273 33.49 -8.37 -19.25
N GLU A 274 32.94 -8.68 -20.43
CA GLU A 274 33.74 -9.09 -21.60
C GLU A 274 34.66 -7.95 -22.09
N ASP A 275 34.14 -6.72 -22.10
CA ASP A 275 34.85 -5.52 -22.55
C ASP A 275 34.55 -4.34 -21.59
N PRO A 276 35.50 -3.96 -20.71
CA PRO A 276 35.35 -2.84 -19.78
C PRO A 276 35.09 -1.48 -20.46
N GLU A 277 35.42 -1.32 -21.75
CA GLU A 277 35.17 -0.09 -22.52
C GLU A 277 33.76 -0.04 -23.14
N ARG A 278 32.99 -1.13 -22.97
CA ARG A 278 31.64 -1.30 -23.52
C ARG A 278 30.68 -1.77 -22.45
N VAL A 279 30.59 -0.98 -21.39
CA VAL A 279 29.62 -1.19 -20.30
C VAL A 279 28.58 -0.08 -20.34
N SER A 280 27.31 -0.48 -20.29
CA SER A 280 26.18 0.41 -20.05
C SER A 280 25.47 0.01 -18.77
N TYR A 281 24.84 0.96 -18.09
CA TYR A 281 23.95 0.63 -16.98
C TYR A 281 22.51 1.05 -17.24
N LEU A 282 21.60 0.35 -16.58
CA LEU A 282 20.17 0.67 -16.46
C LEU A 282 19.77 0.51 -15.00
N THR A 283 18.65 1.11 -14.61
CA THR A 283 18.12 0.93 -13.25
C THR A 283 16.67 0.51 -13.25
N GLN A 284 16.27 -0.23 -12.22
CA GLN A 284 14.87 -0.37 -11.85
C GLN A 284 14.30 1.02 -11.51
N THR A 285 13.05 1.27 -11.90
CA THR A 285 12.41 2.60 -11.85
C THR A 285 12.00 3.05 -10.44
N THR A 286 12.05 2.14 -9.45
CA THR A 286 11.52 2.31 -8.09
C THR A 286 12.58 2.29 -6.99
N LEU A 287 13.85 2.41 -7.34
CA LEU A 287 14.97 2.39 -6.38
C LEU A 287 15.08 3.69 -5.56
N ALA A 288 15.82 3.61 -4.44
CA ALA A 288 16.24 4.78 -3.69
C ALA A 288 17.25 5.58 -4.52
N VAL A 289 17.02 6.88 -4.68
CA VAL A 289 17.85 7.75 -5.54
C VAL A 289 19.30 7.77 -5.03
N ASP A 290 19.48 7.97 -3.72
CA ASP A 290 20.81 8.10 -3.12
C ASP A 290 21.60 6.79 -3.17
N GLU A 291 20.96 5.65 -2.84
CA GLU A 291 21.62 4.33 -2.95
C GLU A 291 22.05 4.03 -4.39
N THR A 292 21.18 4.35 -5.35
CA THR A 292 21.48 4.08 -6.75
C THR A 292 22.65 4.95 -7.22
N ALA A 293 22.76 6.18 -6.73
CA ALA A 293 23.90 7.05 -7.02
C ALA A 293 25.22 6.42 -6.53
N GLU A 294 25.24 5.81 -5.34
CA GLU A 294 26.41 5.10 -4.81
C GLU A 294 26.83 3.92 -5.71
N VAL A 295 25.87 3.12 -6.19
CA VAL A 295 26.15 2.00 -7.12
C VAL A 295 26.68 2.53 -8.46
N VAL A 296 26.08 3.60 -9.00
CA VAL A 296 26.53 4.20 -10.26
C VAL A 296 27.93 4.78 -10.12
N ASP A 297 28.27 5.41 -9.00
CA ASP A 297 29.61 5.96 -8.77
C ASP A 297 30.65 4.85 -8.65
N ALA A 298 30.34 3.74 -7.97
CA ALA A 298 31.19 2.54 -7.95
C ALA A 298 31.38 1.96 -9.37
N LEU A 299 30.32 1.94 -10.18
CA LEU A 299 30.41 1.49 -11.58
C LEU A 299 31.28 2.42 -12.43
N ARG A 300 31.22 3.74 -12.23
CA ARG A 300 32.06 4.71 -12.93
C ARG A 300 33.53 4.61 -12.54
N GLU A 301 33.80 4.36 -11.25
CA GLU A 301 35.16 4.13 -10.77
C GLU A 301 35.76 2.87 -11.40
N ARG A 302 34.98 1.78 -11.47
CA ARG A 302 35.41 0.52 -12.06
C ARG A 302 35.50 0.56 -13.58
N PHE A 303 34.55 1.22 -14.25
CA PHE A 303 34.42 1.28 -15.70
C PHE A 303 34.42 2.76 -16.15
N PRO A 304 35.58 3.38 -16.38
CA PRO A 304 35.66 4.80 -16.73
C PRO A 304 34.91 5.19 -18.02
N ALA A 305 34.69 4.23 -18.93
CA ALA A 305 33.91 4.41 -20.16
C ALA A 305 32.40 4.11 -20.01
N LEU A 306 31.91 3.92 -18.78
CA LEU A 306 30.52 3.59 -18.48
C LEU A 306 29.54 4.56 -19.15
N ARG A 307 28.53 4.00 -19.81
CA ARG A 307 27.46 4.78 -20.46
C ARG A 307 26.13 4.59 -19.73
N GLY A 308 25.53 5.69 -19.31
CA GLY A 308 24.19 5.67 -18.73
C GLY A 308 23.06 5.73 -19.75
N PRO A 309 21.81 5.62 -19.29
CA PRO A 309 20.63 5.88 -20.09
C PRO A 309 20.59 7.35 -20.56
N ALA A 310 19.79 7.65 -21.59
CA ALA A 310 19.71 9.01 -22.12
C ALA A 310 19.02 10.01 -21.17
N SER A 311 18.26 9.48 -20.22
CA SER A 311 17.60 10.17 -19.10
C SER A 311 17.49 9.17 -17.96
N ASP A 312 17.29 9.62 -16.73
CA ASP A 312 17.20 8.73 -15.57
C ASP A 312 16.14 7.64 -15.75
N ASP A 313 16.44 6.44 -15.24
CA ASP A 313 15.52 5.30 -15.24
C ASP A 313 14.66 5.27 -13.98
N ILE A 314 15.19 5.74 -12.84
CA ILE A 314 14.36 6.06 -11.68
C ILE A 314 13.33 7.09 -12.11
N CYS A 315 12.06 6.69 -12.06
CA CYS A 315 11.01 7.50 -12.66
C CYS A 315 10.71 8.74 -11.81
N TYR A 316 10.14 9.77 -12.45
CA TYR A 316 9.75 11.02 -11.79
C TYR A 316 8.94 10.78 -10.51
N ALA A 317 8.05 9.79 -10.53
CA ALA A 317 7.14 9.50 -9.43
C ALA A 317 7.87 9.02 -8.18
N THR A 318 8.89 8.17 -8.37
CA THR A 318 9.76 7.67 -7.30
C THR A 318 10.57 8.82 -6.70
N THR A 319 11.27 9.58 -7.56
CA THR A 319 12.10 10.72 -7.14
C THR A 319 11.29 11.78 -6.39
N ASN A 320 10.14 12.17 -6.94
CA ASN A 320 9.30 13.21 -6.33
C ASN A 320 8.73 12.78 -4.97
N ARG A 321 8.33 11.50 -4.81
CA ARG A 321 7.82 10.99 -3.52
C ARG A 321 8.93 10.92 -2.48
N GLN A 322 10.15 10.53 -2.86
CA GLN A 322 11.30 10.58 -1.97
C GLN A 322 11.60 12.02 -1.53
N HIS A 323 11.65 12.97 -2.46
CA HIS A 323 11.84 14.38 -2.12
C HIS A 323 10.71 14.95 -1.23
N ALA A 324 9.45 14.59 -1.52
CA ALA A 324 8.31 15.02 -0.71
C ALA A 324 8.37 14.49 0.71
N LEU A 325 8.81 13.24 0.89
CA LEU A 325 9.00 12.66 2.22
C LEU A 325 10.19 13.29 2.96
N SER A 326 11.34 13.46 2.29
CA SER A 326 12.52 14.12 2.89
C SER A 326 12.20 15.51 3.45
N ALA A 327 11.29 16.24 2.79
CA ALA A 327 10.87 17.57 3.21
C ALA A 327 10.00 17.63 4.48
N ILE A 328 9.51 16.49 4.97
CA ILE A 328 8.69 16.42 6.19
C ILE A 328 9.26 15.47 7.25
N ALA A 329 10.14 14.52 6.88
CA ALA A 329 10.59 13.46 7.77
C ALA A 329 11.30 14.01 9.02
N GLY A 330 12.21 14.97 8.86
CA GLY A 330 12.93 15.58 9.98
C GLY A 330 12.08 16.52 10.85
N GLU A 331 10.88 16.88 10.42
CA GLU A 331 9.90 17.67 11.19
C GLU A 331 8.87 16.76 11.90
N SER A 332 8.94 15.44 11.73
CA SER A 332 7.95 14.47 12.22
C SER A 332 8.48 13.66 13.40
N ASP A 333 7.62 13.36 14.38
CA ASP A 333 7.93 12.40 15.46
C ASP A 333 7.81 10.95 14.94
N LEU A 334 6.86 10.74 14.02
CA LEU A 334 6.52 9.46 13.42
C LEU A 334 6.19 9.66 11.94
N VAL A 335 6.68 8.79 11.06
CA VAL A 335 6.27 8.72 9.66
C VAL A 335 5.41 7.48 9.41
N LEU A 336 4.25 7.68 8.80
CA LEU A 336 3.42 6.61 8.27
C LEU A 336 3.46 6.64 6.75
N VAL A 337 3.86 5.52 6.14
CA VAL A 337 3.84 5.32 4.69
C VAL A 337 2.72 4.36 4.37
N VAL A 338 1.71 4.84 3.63
CA VAL A 338 0.64 3.97 3.15
C VAL A 338 1.10 3.22 1.90
N GLY A 339 1.10 1.88 1.95
CA GLY A 339 1.53 1.02 0.85
C GLY A 339 1.63 -0.45 1.29
N SER A 340 1.59 -1.37 0.33
CA SER A 340 1.69 -2.81 0.62
C SER A 340 3.13 -3.28 0.77
N GLY A 341 3.34 -4.34 1.56
CA GLY A 341 4.67 -4.89 1.86
C GLY A 341 5.50 -5.32 0.64
N ASN A 342 4.86 -5.68 -0.47
CA ASN A 342 5.54 -6.05 -1.73
C ASN A 342 5.82 -4.86 -2.67
N SER A 343 5.52 -3.62 -2.26
CA SER A 343 5.76 -2.42 -3.06
C SER A 343 7.16 -1.85 -2.83
N SER A 344 8.09 -2.08 -3.78
CA SER A 344 9.47 -1.55 -3.75
C SER A 344 9.50 -0.04 -3.43
N ASN A 345 8.77 0.77 -4.19
CA ASN A 345 8.69 2.22 -3.96
C ASN A 345 8.19 2.58 -2.54
N SER A 346 7.23 1.85 -1.99
CA SER A 346 6.71 2.13 -0.64
C SER A 346 7.73 1.77 0.43
N ALA A 347 8.45 0.65 0.27
CA ALA A 347 9.54 0.26 1.16
C ALA A 347 10.68 1.29 1.16
N ARG A 348 11.09 1.78 -0.02
CA ARG A 348 12.12 2.83 -0.13
C ARG A 348 11.76 4.11 0.63
N LEU A 349 10.48 4.49 0.69
CA LEU A 349 10.05 5.65 1.47
C LEU A 349 10.23 5.42 2.98
N VAL A 350 9.93 4.22 3.50
CA VAL A 350 10.15 3.90 4.91
C VAL A 350 11.63 3.90 5.26
N GLU A 351 12.45 3.29 4.41
CA GLU A 351 13.90 3.25 4.58
C GLU A 351 14.51 4.66 4.56
N LEU A 352 14.05 5.52 3.65
CA LEU A 352 14.45 6.92 3.56
C LEU A 352 14.17 7.68 4.87
N ALA A 353 12.95 7.57 5.42
CA ALA A 353 12.62 8.23 6.68
C ALA A 353 13.46 7.71 7.86
N ARG A 354 13.69 6.39 7.93
CA ARG A 354 14.54 5.78 8.98
C ARG A 354 15.98 6.23 8.90
N ARG A 355 16.53 6.35 7.69
CA ARG A 355 17.90 6.89 7.47
C ARG A 355 18.03 8.36 7.85
N ALA A 356 16.96 9.12 7.67
CA ALA A 356 16.87 10.50 8.15
C ALA A 356 16.73 10.60 9.69
N GLY A 357 16.63 9.46 10.40
CA GLY A 357 16.57 9.39 11.86
C GLY A 357 15.16 9.41 12.44
N THR A 358 14.12 9.32 11.61
CA THR A 358 12.71 9.36 12.06
C THR A 358 12.12 7.96 12.12
N GLU A 359 11.39 7.65 13.19
CA GLU A 359 10.62 6.41 13.27
C GLU A 359 9.62 6.35 12.12
N ALA A 360 9.59 5.24 11.37
CA ALA A 360 8.72 5.10 10.22
C ALA A 360 8.16 3.69 10.09
N HIS A 361 6.88 3.58 9.71
CA HIS A 361 6.18 2.32 9.50
C HIS A 361 5.46 2.28 8.16
N LEU A 362 5.51 1.10 7.52
CA LEU A 362 4.70 0.77 6.35
C LEU A 362 3.36 0.24 6.84
N VAL A 363 2.26 0.77 6.31
CA VAL A 363 0.90 0.31 6.63
C VAL A 363 0.10 0.09 5.35
N ASP A 364 -0.55 -1.07 5.21
CA ASP A 364 -1.45 -1.35 4.07
C ASP A 364 -2.71 -0.47 4.20
N ASP A 365 -3.28 -0.40 5.41
CA ASP A 365 -4.36 0.53 5.77
C ASP A 365 -4.30 1.04 7.22
N ALA A 366 -5.27 1.87 7.60
CA ALA A 366 -5.35 2.48 8.92
C ALA A 366 -5.47 1.46 10.08
N GLY A 367 -5.87 0.22 9.82
CA GLY A 367 -5.94 -0.85 10.82
C GLY A 367 -4.58 -1.45 11.17
N ASP A 368 -3.57 -1.28 10.32
CA ASP A 368 -2.21 -1.76 10.60
C ASP A 368 -1.46 -0.84 11.54
N ILE A 369 -1.91 0.41 11.68
CA ILE A 369 -1.33 1.36 12.63
C ILE A 369 -1.51 0.82 14.05
N GLU A 370 -0.40 0.66 14.76
CA GLU A 370 -0.42 0.34 16.19
C GLU A 370 -0.59 1.60 17.01
N ALA A 371 -1.51 1.57 17.97
CA ALA A 371 -1.77 2.72 18.83
C ALA A 371 -0.53 3.12 19.65
N GLY A 372 0.33 2.15 19.97
CA GLY A 372 1.60 2.40 20.66
C GLY A 372 2.53 3.35 19.91
N TRP A 373 2.58 3.29 18.57
CA TRP A 373 3.41 4.18 17.76
C TRP A 373 2.94 5.64 17.84
N LEU A 374 1.64 5.84 18.06
CA LEU A 374 1.02 7.17 18.13
C LEU A 374 1.16 7.81 19.52
N ALA A 375 1.42 7.03 20.57
CA ALA A 375 1.50 7.54 21.93
C ALA A 375 2.67 8.54 22.07
N GLY A 376 2.36 9.79 22.41
CA GLY A 376 3.36 10.86 22.51
C GLY A 376 3.77 11.51 21.18
N ALA A 377 3.42 10.94 20.02
CA ALA A 377 3.68 11.55 18.71
C ALA A 377 2.69 12.71 18.45
N GLY A 378 3.19 13.94 18.52
CA GLY A 378 2.42 15.17 18.27
C GLY A 378 2.40 15.57 16.80
N VAL A 379 3.46 15.23 16.05
CA VAL A 379 3.59 15.48 14.61
C VAL A 379 3.77 14.15 13.88
N VAL A 380 2.81 13.83 13.01
CA VAL A 380 2.84 12.61 12.17
C VAL A 380 3.08 13.01 10.73
N GLY A 381 4.22 12.61 10.17
CA GLY A 381 4.47 12.65 8.73
C GLY A 381 3.65 11.57 8.03
N LEU A 382 2.92 11.94 6.98
CA LEU A 382 2.07 11.01 6.23
C LEU A 382 2.37 11.11 4.74
N THR A 383 2.66 9.97 4.13
CA THR A 383 2.81 9.82 2.68
C THR A 383 2.21 8.51 2.20
N ALA A 384 2.28 8.26 0.89
CA ALA A 384 1.78 7.04 0.28
C ALA A 384 2.61 6.67 -0.94
N GLY A 385 2.87 5.38 -1.10
CA GLY A 385 3.57 4.84 -2.26
C GLY A 385 2.79 5.03 -3.57
N ALA A 386 3.48 4.88 -4.69
CA ALA A 386 2.91 5.09 -6.02
C ALA A 386 1.73 4.17 -6.37
N SER A 387 1.58 3.04 -5.68
CA SER A 387 0.48 2.09 -5.87
C SER A 387 -0.66 2.23 -4.85
N ALA A 388 -0.55 3.14 -3.87
CA ALA A 388 -1.53 3.29 -2.82
C ALA A 388 -2.66 4.26 -3.23
N PRO A 389 -3.94 3.85 -3.15
CA PRO A 389 -5.07 4.71 -3.47
C PRO A 389 -5.18 5.92 -2.52
N PRO A 390 -5.52 7.12 -3.02
CA PRO A 390 -5.70 8.33 -2.19
C PRO A 390 -6.69 8.15 -1.03
N ARG A 391 -7.73 7.32 -1.21
CA ARG A 391 -8.73 7.03 -0.17
C ARG A 391 -8.13 6.40 1.09
N LEU A 392 -7.02 5.65 0.97
CA LEU A 392 -6.37 5.03 2.13
C LEU A 392 -5.66 6.08 3.00
N VAL A 393 -5.04 7.08 2.38
CA VAL A 393 -4.48 8.24 3.08
C VAL A 393 -5.58 9.00 3.82
N SER A 394 -6.70 9.27 3.15
CA SER A 394 -7.86 9.90 3.79
C SER A 394 -8.40 9.08 4.97
N ALA A 395 -8.39 7.74 4.86
CA ALA A 395 -8.81 6.84 5.95
C ALA A 395 -7.85 6.89 7.14
N VAL A 396 -6.53 6.99 6.91
CA VAL A 396 -5.54 7.21 7.99
C VAL A 396 -5.79 8.54 8.70
N ILE A 397 -5.97 9.64 7.96
CA ILE A 397 -6.26 10.96 8.54
C ILE A 397 -7.55 10.90 9.37
N ALA A 398 -8.61 10.26 8.86
CA ALA A 398 -9.86 10.09 9.57
C ALA A 398 -9.66 9.28 10.87
N ALA A 399 -8.93 8.18 10.82
CA ALA A 399 -8.64 7.34 11.98
C ALA A 399 -7.88 8.12 13.07
N LEU A 400 -6.87 8.90 12.69
CA LEU A 400 -6.15 9.80 13.61
C LEU A 400 -7.09 10.85 14.21
N GLY A 401 -7.98 11.43 13.40
CA GLY A 401 -9.02 12.36 13.84
C GLY A 401 -10.01 11.75 14.83
N GLY A 402 -10.08 10.43 14.90
CA GLY A 402 -10.89 9.71 15.87
C GLY A 402 -10.30 9.63 17.27
N LEU A 403 -8.98 9.80 17.38
CA LEU A 403 -8.23 9.81 18.65
C LEU A 403 -8.04 11.23 19.21
N GLY A 404 -8.40 12.28 18.47
CA GLY A 404 -8.28 13.66 18.91
C GLY A 404 -8.35 14.66 17.75
N PRO A 405 -8.28 15.97 18.01
CA PRO A 405 -8.25 16.98 16.95
C PRO A 405 -7.02 16.84 16.06
N VAL A 406 -7.20 16.84 14.73
CA VAL A 406 -6.12 16.75 13.74
C VAL A 406 -6.06 18.01 12.88
N THR A 407 -4.89 18.64 12.84
CA THR A 407 -4.56 19.69 11.87
C THR A 407 -3.74 19.07 10.74
N VAL A 408 -4.16 19.22 9.49
CA VAL A 408 -3.42 18.71 8.32
C VAL A 408 -2.71 19.88 7.65
N THR A 409 -1.41 19.76 7.46
CA THR A 409 -0.58 20.72 6.73
C THR A 409 0.09 19.99 5.57
N GLU A 410 -0.31 20.31 4.35
CA GLU A 410 0.27 19.73 3.14
C GLU A 410 1.55 20.45 2.74
N ARG A 411 2.60 19.68 2.43
CA ARG A 411 3.89 20.17 1.93
C ARG A 411 4.06 19.73 0.48
N GLU A 412 3.69 20.62 -0.44
CA GLU A 412 3.86 20.43 -1.89
C GLU A 412 5.27 20.84 -2.31
N ILE A 413 6.07 19.86 -2.72
CA ILE A 413 7.45 20.07 -3.22
C ILE A 413 7.46 20.23 -4.74
N THR A 414 6.52 19.57 -5.43
CA THR A 414 6.38 19.64 -6.88
C THR A 414 4.97 19.22 -7.31
N ARG A 415 4.60 19.55 -8.56
CA ARG A 415 3.34 19.14 -9.19
C ARG A 415 3.60 18.15 -10.30
N GLU A 416 2.92 17.00 -10.25
CA GLU A 416 2.95 15.99 -11.30
C GLU A 416 1.85 16.26 -12.32
N THR A 417 2.21 16.46 -13.60
CA THR A 417 1.26 16.72 -14.70
C THR A 417 1.33 15.67 -15.81
N VAL A 418 2.06 14.58 -15.56
CA VAL A 418 2.30 13.50 -16.53
C VAL A 418 1.03 12.67 -16.67
N HIS A 419 0.64 12.37 -17.90
CA HIS A 419 -0.45 11.45 -18.22
C HIS A 419 -0.01 10.51 -19.32
N PHE A 420 -0.40 9.23 -19.23
CA PHE A 420 -0.11 8.23 -20.24
C PHE A 420 -1.38 7.79 -20.95
N ALA A 421 -1.36 7.78 -22.28
CA ALA A 421 -2.48 7.33 -23.09
C ALA A 421 -2.74 5.82 -22.88
N LEU A 422 -4.01 5.45 -22.94
CA LEU A 422 -4.43 4.05 -22.90
C LEU A 422 -4.10 3.34 -24.22
N PRO A 423 -3.86 2.02 -24.19
CA PRO A 423 -3.76 1.21 -25.41
C PRO A 423 -5.01 1.35 -26.29
N SER A 424 -4.82 1.30 -27.60
CA SER A 424 -5.93 1.35 -28.58
C SER A 424 -6.97 0.25 -28.36
N ALA A 425 -6.56 -0.90 -27.81
CA ALA A 425 -7.43 -2.02 -27.47
C ALA A 425 -8.53 -1.67 -26.45
N VAL A 426 -8.34 -0.62 -25.63
CA VAL A 426 -9.28 -0.20 -24.58
C VAL A 426 -9.63 1.28 -24.61
N ALA A 427 -8.96 2.06 -25.46
CA ALA A 427 -9.29 3.45 -25.72
C ALA A 427 -10.62 3.51 -26.50
N ARG A 428 -11.72 3.86 -25.81
CA ARG A 428 -12.99 4.17 -26.50
C ARG A 428 -12.82 5.41 -27.37
N ARG A 429 -13.29 5.29 -28.61
CA ARG A 429 -13.66 6.40 -29.49
C ARG A 429 -14.93 7.09 -28.99
#